data_AF-A0AAE1U9F5-F1
#
_entry.id   AF-A0AAE1U9F5-F1
#
_cell.length_a   1.000
_cell.length_b   1.000
_cell.length_c   1.000
_cell.angle_alpha   90.00
_cell.angle_beta   90.00
_cell.angle_gamma   90.00
#
_symmetry.space_group_name_H-M   'P 1'
#
loop_
_entity.id
_entity.type
_entity.pdbx_description
1 polymer ?
#
loop_
_entity_poly.entity_id
_entity_poly.type
_entity_poly.pdbx_seq_one_letter_code
_entity_poly.pdbx_strand_id
1 'polypeptide(L)'
;MEARRYLEWVIAQKFTRVDGSTRLYVARENVFPGLSAWPIPHDAPYKPNIDRSIMAIREGGLYEKWSIDVIGEARRVSRAKQQGSQGQGQGQGQGEIAAGTEADVGVKALTIQHLQGPLLLLVLTLGFSFIAFLTEVVIGKYCSCTSPIPQKH
;
A
#
# COMPACT_ATOMS: atom_id res chain seq x y z
N MET A 1 -24.55 1.72 -5.74
CA MET A 1 -24.12 0.37 -6.17
C MET A 1 -23.22 0.39 -7.42
N GLU A 2 -23.57 1.12 -8.49
CA GLU A 2 -22.83 1.08 -9.76
C GLU A 2 -21.40 1.65 -9.69
N ALA A 3 -21.21 2.79 -9.01
CA ALA A 3 -19.90 3.42 -8.84
C ALA A 3 -18.87 2.48 -8.17
N ARG A 4 -19.32 1.65 -7.22
CA ARG A 4 -18.47 0.65 -6.56
C ARG A 4 -18.04 -0.42 -7.55
N ARG A 5 -18.96 -0.98 -8.34
CA ARG A 5 -18.64 -2.01 -9.34
C ARG A 5 -17.68 -1.50 -10.41
N TYR A 6 -17.85 -0.25 -10.85
CA TYR A 6 -16.90 0.39 -11.75
C TYR A 6 -15.52 0.51 -11.12
N LEU A 7 -15.43 0.94 -9.85
CA LEU A 7 -14.15 1.06 -9.16
C LEU A 7 -13.50 -0.32 -8.95
N GLU A 8 -14.27 -1.33 -8.57
CA GLU A 8 -13.81 -2.73 -8.47
C GLU A 8 -13.30 -3.25 -9.81
N TRP A 9 -13.95 -2.90 -10.92
CA TRP A 9 -13.49 -3.23 -12.26
C TRP A 9 -12.18 -2.52 -12.62
N VAL A 10 -12.05 -1.22 -12.34
CA VAL A 10 -10.80 -0.46 -12.56
C VAL A 10 -9.66 -1.04 -11.72
N ILE A 11 -9.95 -1.39 -10.46
CA ILE A 11 -9.02 -2.04 -9.55
C ILE A 11 -8.58 -3.40 -10.12
N ALA A 12 -9.53 -4.22 -10.57
CA ALA A 12 -9.26 -5.51 -11.21
C ALA A 12 -8.43 -5.39 -12.50
N GLN A 13 -8.67 -4.33 -13.27
CA GLN A 13 -8.00 -4.11 -14.55
C GLN A 13 -6.55 -3.60 -14.39
N LYS A 14 -6.31 -2.72 -13.41
CA LYS A 14 -5.03 -2.00 -13.31
C LYS A 14 -4.17 -2.41 -12.13
N PHE A 15 -4.75 -3.00 -11.08
CA PHE A 15 -4.07 -3.22 -9.81
C PHE A 15 -4.07 -4.69 -9.36
N THR A 16 -4.62 -5.60 -10.16
CA THR A 16 -4.43 -7.04 -9.97
C THR A 16 -3.06 -7.44 -10.47
N ARG A 17 -2.32 -8.15 -9.62
CA ARG A 17 -0.97 -8.67 -9.88
C ARG A 17 -1.01 -10.08 -10.46
N VAL A 18 0.16 -10.57 -10.88
CA VAL A 18 0.35 -11.91 -11.48
C VAL A 18 -0.01 -13.04 -10.50
N ASP A 19 0.21 -12.82 -9.20
CA ASP A 19 -0.19 -13.68 -8.09
C ASP A 19 -1.72 -13.69 -7.82
N GLY A 20 -2.48 -12.81 -8.49
CA GLY A 20 -3.91 -12.63 -8.27
C GLY A 20 -4.25 -11.74 -7.07
N SER A 21 -3.25 -11.22 -6.34
CA SER A 21 -3.47 -10.28 -5.25
C SER A 21 -3.81 -8.90 -5.78
N THR A 22 -4.65 -8.17 -5.03
CA THR A 22 -5.08 -6.82 -5.39
C THR A 22 -4.74 -5.89 -4.23
N ARG A 23 -3.89 -4.89 -4.47
CA ARG A 23 -3.41 -3.97 -3.41
C ARG A 23 -4.41 -2.87 -3.03
N LEU A 24 -5.44 -2.69 -3.85
CA LEU A 24 -6.49 -1.72 -3.63
C LEU A 24 -7.79 -2.45 -3.28
N TYR A 25 -8.49 -1.96 -2.27
CA TYR A 25 -9.86 -2.34 -1.97
C TYR A 25 -10.72 -1.08 -1.89
N VAL A 26 -12.01 -1.22 -2.19
CA VAL A 26 -12.95 -0.11 -2.08
C VAL A 26 -13.34 0.05 -0.61
N ALA A 27 -12.82 1.09 0.05
CA ALA A 27 -13.01 1.29 1.49
C ALA A 27 -14.38 1.90 1.87
N ARG A 28 -14.98 2.71 1.01
CA ARG A 28 -16.28 3.34 1.29
C ARG A 28 -17.09 3.56 0.02
N GLU A 29 -18.38 3.27 0.10
CA GLU A 29 -19.33 3.55 -0.98
C GLU A 29 -19.67 5.04 -1.04
N ASN A 30 -20.08 5.49 -2.23
CA ASN A 30 -20.39 6.88 -2.55
C ASN A 30 -21.41 7.45 -1.56
N VAL A 31 -21.16 8.65 -1.02
CA VAL A 31 -22.05 9.32 -0.04
C VAL A 31 -23.39 9.72 -0.69
N PHE A 32 -23.40 9.87 -2.01
CA PHE A 32 -24.59 10.14 -2.80
C PHE A 32 -24.86 8.99 -3.78
N PRO A 33 -26.08 8.42 -3.80
CA PRO A 33 -26.46 7.48 -4.84
C PRO A 33 -26.49 8.25 -6.17
N GLY A 34 -25.55 7.95 -7.07
CA GLY A 34 -25.63 8.41 -8.45
C GLY A 34 -26.84 7.75 -9.09
N LEU A 35 -27.87 8.53 -9.43
CA LEU A 35 -28.97 8.06 -10.27
C LEU A 35 -28.44 7.93 -11.69
N SER A 36 -28.28 6.69 -12.13
CA SER A 36 -28.03 6.37 -13.53
C SER A 36 -29.38 6.25 -14.21
N ALA A 37 -29.64 7.15 -15.16
CA ALA A 37 -30.86 7.15 -15.95
C ALA A 37 -30.48 7.20 -17.43
N TRP A 38 -31.24 6.50 -18.26
CA TRP A 38 -31.09 6.60 -19.70
C TRP A 38 -31.85 7.83 -20.22
N PRO A 39 -31.20 8.71 -21.01
CA PRO A 39 -31.88 9.84 -21.61
C PRO A 39 -32.81 9.33 -22.70
N ILE A 40 -34.06 9.06 -22.34
CA ILE A 40 -35.12 8.65 -23.25
C ILE A 40 -35.98 9.89 -23.52
N PRO A 41 -36.28 10.22 -24.79
CA PRO A 41 -37.16 11.33 -25.11
C PRO A 41 -38.53 11.14 -24.45
N HIS A 42 -39.08 12.25 -23.97
CA HIS A 42 -40.43 12.26 -23.39
C HIS A 42 -41.41 11.74 -24.47
N ASP A 43 -42.32 10.85 -24.08
CA ASP A 43 -43.33 10.21 -24.96
C ASP A 43 -42.84 9.17 -25.97
N ALA A 44 -41.66 8.58 -25.75
CA ALA A 44 -41.22 7.44 -26.54
C ALA A 44 -42.17 6.23 -26.38
N PRO A 45 -42.77 5.70 -27.47
CA PRO A 45 -43.73 4.58 -27.39
C PRO A 45 -43.08 3.26 -26.93
N TYR A 46 -41.76 3.17 -27.01
CA TYR A 46 -40.99 2.01 -26.58
C TYR A 46 -40.55 2.06 -25.11
N LYS A 47 -40.69 3.19 -24.42
CA LYS A 47 -40.32 3.34 -23.00
C LYS A 47 -40.89 2.23 -22.09
N PRO A 48 -42.21 1.92 -22.12
CA PRO A 48 -42.75 0.89 -21.23
C PRO A 48 -42.19 -0.51 -21.51
N ASN A 49 -41.87 -0.81 -22.78
CA ASN A 49 -41.27 -2.09 -23.15
C ASN A 49 -39.83 -2.22 -22.67
N ILE A 50 -39.06 -1.13 -22.76
CA ILE A 50 -37.70 -1.07 -22.22
C ILE A 50 -37.72 -1.20 -20.70
N ASP A 51 -38.55 -0.42 -20.01
CA ASP A 51 -38.67 -0.45 -18.55
C ASP A 51 -39.01 -1.87 -18.06
N ARG A 52 -39.99 -2.53 -18.71
CA ARG A 52 -40.36 -3.92 -18.42
C ARG A 52 -39.20 -4.91 -18.62
N SER A 53 -38.43 -4.75 -19.69
CA SER A 53 -37.29 -5.62 -20.00
C SER A 53 -36.16 -5.43 -19.00
N ILE A 54 -35.86 -4.19 -18.61
CA ILE A 54 -34.86 -3.87 -17.58
C ILE A 54 -35.29 -4.49 -16.25
N MET A 55 -36.57 -4.36 -15.88
CA MET A 55 -37.10 -4.93 -14.65
C MET A 55 -36.98 -6.45 -14.65
N ALA A 56 -37.32 -7.11 -15.76
CA ALA A 56 -37.18 -8.56 -15.91
C ALA A 56 -35.71 -9.03 -15.82
N ILE A 57 -34.76 -8.29 -16.40
CA ILE A 57 -33.32 -8.58 -16.31
C ILE A 57 -32.84 -8.45 -14.85
N ARG A 58 -33.31 -7.42 -14.14
CA ARG A 58 -32.98 -7.18 -12.74
C ARG A 58 -33.56 -8.25 -11.82
N GLU A 59 -34.85 -8.59 -11.99
CA GLU A 59 -35.53 -9.62 -11.20
C GLU A 59 -34.96 -11.01 -11.47
N GLY A 60 -34.52 -11.27 -12.71
CA GLY A 60 -33.83 -12.51 -13.06
C GLY A 60 -32.39 -12.61 -12.56
N GLY A 61 -31.85 -11.58 -11.87
CA GLY A 61 -30.47 -11.57 -11.37
C GLY A 61 -29.39 -11.59 -12.46
N LEU A 62 -29.78 -11.36 -13.72
CA LEU A 62 -28.88 -11.42 -14.86
C LEU A 62 -27.82 -10.31 -14.78
N TYR A 63 -28.21 -9.15 -14.26
CA TYR A 63 -27.31 -8.02 -14.07
C TYR A 63 -26.20 -8.31 -13.06
N GLU A 64 -26.55 -8.94 -11.93
CA GLU A 64 -25.60 -9.36 -10.89
C GLU A 64 -24.59 -10.35 -11.47
N LYS A 65 -25.09 -11.41 -12.14
CA LYS A 65 -24.24 -12.41 -12.77
C LYS A 65 -23.30 -11.79 -13.80
N TRP A 66 -23.84 -11.01 -14.72
CA TRP A 66 -23.04 -10.33 -15.75
C TRP A 66 -21.95 -9.45 -15.13
N SER A 67 -22.27 -8.71 -14.06
CA SER A 67 -21.28 -7.85 -13.40
C SER A 67 -20.13 -8.62 -12.78
N ILE A 68 -20.41 -9.78 -12.18
CA ILE A 68 -19.39 -10.68 -11.60
C ILE A 68 -18.52 -11.24 -12.72
N ASP A 69 -19.13 -11.69 -13.82
CA ASP A 69 -18.43 -12.25 -14.97
C ASP A 69 -17.48 -11.21 -15.60
N VAL A 70 -17.94 -9.97 -15.77
CA VAL A 70 -17.14 -8.86 -16.31
C VAL A 70 -15.94 -8.53 -15.43
N ILE A 71 -16.11 -8.47 -14.10
CA ILE A 71 -15.00 -8.24 -13.17
C ILE A 71 -14.03 -9.42 -13.19
N GLY A 72 -14.55 -10.65 -13.22
CA GLY A 72 -13.76 -11.87 -13.32
C GLY A 72 -12.89 -11.90 -14.57
N GLU A 73 -13.47 -11.56 -15.72
CA GLU A 73 -12.75 -11.52 -16.99
C GLU A 73 -11.70 -10.39 -17.01
N ALA A 74 -12.02 -9.22 -16.46
CA ALA A 74 -11.04 -8.14 -16.31
C ALA A 74 -9.80 -8.60 -15.53
N ARG A 75 -9.98 -9.35 -14.42
CA ARG A 75 -8.85 -9.93 -13.67
C ARG A 75 -8.05 -10.92 -14.50
N ARG A 76 -8.70 -11.76 -15.31
CA ARG A 76 -8.02 -12.74 -16.18
C ARG A 76 -7.18 -12.04 -17.24
N VAL A 77 -7.75 -11.05 -17.92
CA VAL A 77 -7.07 -10.26 -18.96
C VAL A 77 -5.87 -9.51 -18.38
N SER A 78 -6.01 -8.91 -17.18
CA SER A 78 -4.89 -8.26 -16.50
C SER A 78 -3.72 -9.19 -16.22
N ARG A 79 -4.01 -10.41 -15.74
CA ARG A 79 -2.98 -11.43 -15.49
C ARG A 79 -2.29 -11.87 -16.78
N ALA A 80 -3.06 -12.11 -17.84
CA ALA A 80 -2.50 -12.49 -19.15
C ALA A 80 -1.58 -11.40 -19.70
N LYS A 81 -1.98 -10.12 -19.58
CA LYS A 81 -1.15 -8.98 -20.01
C LYS A 81 0.13 -8.85 -19.19
N GLN A 82 0.08 -9.02 -17.86
CA GLN A 82 1.27 -8.93 -17.02
C GLN A 82 2.26 -10.07 -17.26
N GLN A 83 1.79 -11.29 -17.53
CA GLN A 83 2.66 -12.41 -17.92
C GLN A 83 3.39 -12.14 -19.24
N GLY A 84 2.73 -11.47 -20.20
CA GLY A 84 3.38 -11.03 -21.45
C GLY A 84 4.34 -9.86 -21.29
N SER A 85 4.09 -8.96 -20.32
CA SER A 85 4.89 -7.74 -20.09
C SER A 85 6.03 -7.91 -19.08
N GLN A 86 6.13 -9.04 -18.37
CA GLN A 86 7.21 -9.30 -17.41
C GLN A 86 8.60 -9.42 -18.07
N GLY A 87 8.68 -9.44 -19.41
CA GLY A 87 9.92 -9.31 -20.17
C GLY A 87 10.36 -7.88 -20.53
N GLN A 88 9.52 -6.85 -20.31
CA GLN A 88 9.81 -5.47 -20.70
C GLN A 88 9.13 -4.47 -19.75
N GLY A 89 9.87 -3.93 -18.78
CA GLY A 89 9.44 -2.72 -18.06
C GLY A 89 9.38 -2.83 -16.54
N GLN A 90 10.55 -2.97 -15.91
CA GLN A 90 10.76 -2.48 -14.56
C GLN A 90 10.77 -0.94 -14.63
N GLY A 91 9.77 -0.27 -14.03
CA GLY A 91 9.85 1.19 -13.78
C GLY A 91 8.57 1.98 -14.03
N GLN A 92 7.88 2.34 -12.94
CA GLN A 92 7.10 3.56 -12.64
C GLN A 92 5.97 3.17 -11.67
N GLY A 93 6.17 3.34 -10.36
CA GLY A 93 5.58 4.45 -9.57
C GLY A 93 4.13 4.12 -9.20
N GLN A 94 3.61 4.22 -7.98
CA GLN A 94 3.96 4.93 -6.75
C GLN A 94 2.84 4.57 -5.74
N GLY A 95 3.07 4.67 -4.43
CA GLY A 95 1.98 4.68 -3.44
C GLY A 95 2.08 3.61 -2.35
N GLU A 96 3.08 3.79 -1.50
CA GLU A 96 3.15 3.25 -0.15
C GLU A 96 2.02 3.85 0.69
N ILE A 97 1.04 3.02 1.09
CA ILE A 97 0.30 3.24 2.34
C ILE A 97 0.43 1.94 3.12
N ALA A 98 1.21 2.03 4.20
CA ALA A 98 1.42 0.97 5.16
C ALA A 98 0.17 0.76 6.01
N ALA A 99 -0.34 -0.47 6.08
CA ALA A 99 -0.93 -1.06 7.28
C ALA A 99 -1.18 -2.56 7.07
N GLY A 100 -0.49 -3.39 7.87
CA GLY A 100 -0.94 -4.74 8.23
C GLY A 100 -0.44 -5.90 7.36
N THR A 101 0.60 -6.58 7.84
CA THR A 101 0.73 -8.06 8.04
C THR A 101 -0.14 -8.96 7.15
N GLU A 102 0.33 -9.96 6.39
CA GLU A 102 1.42 -10.92 6.56
C GLU A 102 1.90 -11.51 5.21
N ALA A 103 3.13 -12.05 5.26
CA ALA A 103 3.68 -13.15 4.47
C ALA A 103 3.63 -13.05 2.92
N ASP A 104 4.71 -12.54 2.32
CA ASP A 104 5.23 -13.18 1.11
C ASP A 104 6.75 -13.03 1.01
N VAL A 105 7.39 -14.14 0.68
CA VAL A 105 8.84 -14.37 0.65
C VAL A 105 9.41 -13.70 -0.59
N GLY A 106 9.67 -12.41 -0.49
CA GLY A 106 10.45 -11.66 -1.46
C GLY A 106 11.47 -10.84 -0.70
N VAL A 107 12.75 -10.95 -1.08
CA VAL A 107 13.88 -10.18 -0.52
C VAL A 107 13.52 -8.69 -0.53
N LYS A 108 12.90 -8.24 0.56
CA LYS A 108 12.47 -6.86 0.73
C LYS A 108 13.74 -6.15 1.17
N ALA A 109 14.30 -5.36 0.26
CA ALA A 109 15.44 -4.51 0.57
C ALA A 109 15.11 -3.76 1.88
N LEU A 110 15.83 -4.10 2.95
CA LEU A 110 15.61 -3.56 4.28
C LEU A 110 15.89 -2.07 4.20
N THR A 111 14.83 -1.27 4.12
CA THR A 111 14.94 0.17 4.08
C THR A 111 15.54 0.65 5.40
N ILE A 112 16.43 1.63 5.31
CA ILE A 112 17.18 2.28 6.40
C ILE A 112 16.29 2.67 7.61
N GLN A 113 15.00 2.86 7.40
CA GLN A 113 14.01 3.11 8.44
C GLN A 113 13.93 1.99 9.50
N HIS A 114 14.15 0.72 9.13
CA HIS A 114 14.15 -0.39 10.10
C HIS A 114 15.46 -0.48 10.92
N LEU A 115 16.53 0.15 10.46
CA LEU A 115 17.83 0.23 11.17
C LEU A 115 17.93 1.47 12.09
N GLN A 116 16.88 2.29 12.17
CA GLN A 116 16.87 3.51 12.97
C GLN A 116 17.11 3.24 14.46
N GLY A 117 16.51 2.18 15.02
CA GLY A 117 16.68 1.80 16.43
C GLY A 117 18.13 1.44 16.78
N PRO A 118 18.74 0.45 16.12
CA PRO A 118 20.13 0.06 16.36
C PRO A 118 21.14 1.20 16.15
N LEU A 119 20.91 2.07 15.15
CA LEU A 119 21.82 3.17 14.84
C LEU A 119 21.78 4.26 15.92
N LEU A 120 20.61 4.57 16.50
CA LEU A 120 20.49 5.48 17.65
C LEU A 120 21.19 4.93 18.89
N LEU A 121 21.06 3.64 19.17
CA LEU A 121 21.77 3.00 20.27
C LEU A 121 23.30 3.10 20.10
N LEU A 122 23.81 2.90 18.88
CA LEU A 122 25.22 3.01 18.58
C LEU A 122 25.75 4.44 18.80
N VAL A 123 25.03 5.45 18.29
CA VAL A 123 25.42 6.86 18.48
C VAL A 123 25.41 7.23 19.97
N LEU A 124 24.42 6.76 20.72
CA LEU A 124 24.29 7.03 22.15
C LEU A 124 25.43 6.40 22.95
N THR A 125 25.74 5.11 22.73
CA THR A 125 26.83 4.42 23.46
C THR A 125 28.19 5.00 23.11
N LEU A 126 28.41 5.38 21.85
CA LEU A 126 29.61 6.06 21.42
C LEU A 126 29.78 7.41 22.14
N GLY A 127 28.69 8.18 22.25
CA GLY A 127 28.68 9.45 23.01
C GLY A 127 29.03 9.24 24.49
N PHE A 128 28.42 8.25 25.14
CA PHE A 128 28.72 7.92 26.54
C PHE A 128 30.18 7.51 26.75
N SER A 129 30.72 6.65 25.88
CA SER A 129 32.11 6.22 25.95
C SER A 129 33.09 7.39 25.76
N PHE A 130 32.77 8.31 24.84
CA PHE A 130 33.59 9.50 24.60
C PHE A 130 33.61 10.44 25.81
N ILE A 131 32.47 10.66 26.46
CA ILE A 131 32.37 11.48 27.68
C ILE A 131 33.17 10.84 28.83
N ALA A 132 33.06 9.52 29.01
CA ALA A 132 33.83 8.80 30.02
C ALA A 132 35.35 8.97 29.80
N PHE A 133 35.80 8.80 28.55
CA PHE A 133 37.21 9.00 28.19
C PHE A 133 37.69 10.42 28.46
N LEU A 134 36.92 11.45 28.09
CA LEU A 134 37.27 12.84 28.40
C LEU A 134 37.39 13.08 29.91
N THR A 135 36.48 12.49 30.69
CA THR A 135 36.48 12.60 32.15
C THR A 135 37.76 11.99 32.74
N GLU A 136 38.17 10.82 32.27
CA GLU A 136 39.42 10.18 32.68
C GLU A 136 40.65 10.98 32.30
N VAL A 137 40.71 11.53 31.09
CA VAL A 137 41.84 12.37 30.65
C VAL A 137 41.96 13.61 31.52
N VAL A 138 40.84 14.25 31.82
CA VAL A 138 40.80 15.44 32.68
C VAL A 138 41.26 15.09 34.10
N ILE A 139 40.68 14.05 34.72
CA ILE A 139 41.07 13.60 36.06
C ILE A 139 42.55 13.18 36.08
N GLY A 140 43.02 12.45 35.07
CA GLY A 140 44.41 12.00 34.97
C GLY A 140 45.39 13.17 34.86
N LYS A 141 45.03 14.24 34.14
CA LYS A 141 45.83 15.47 34.08
C LYS A 141 45.84 16.22 35.41
N TYR A 142 44.70 16.34 36.08
CA TYR A 142 44.61 17.02 37.39
C TYR A 142 45.30 16.22 38.52
N CYS A 143 45.16 14.90 38.56
CA CYS A 143 45.83 14.04 39.55
C CYS A 143 47.35 13.97 39.32
N SER A 144 47.81 13.97 38.07
CA SER A 144 49.25 13.97 37.74
C SER A 144 49.96 15.25 38.16
N CYS A 145 49.23 16.36 38.36
CA CYS A 145 49.77 17.60 38.93
C CYS A 145 49.86 17.60 40.46
N THR A 146 49.29 16.60 41.16
CA THR A 146 49.11 16.63 42.63
C THR A 146 49.93 15.58 43.39
N SER A 147 50.90 14.90 42.76
CA SER A 147 51.83 14.02 43.50
C SER A 147 53.21 14.69 43.70
N PRO A 148 53.43 15.45 44.79
CA PRO A 148 54.78 15.63 45.29
C PRO A 148 55.24 14.31 45.91
N ILE A 149 56.31 13.78 45.37
CA ILE A 149 57.00 12.56 45.83
C ILE A 149 57.34 12.72 47.33
N PRO A 150 56.87 11.85 48.24
CA PRO A 150 57.40 11.83 49.60
C PRO A 150 58.76 11.12 49.56
N GLN A 151 59.85 11.89 49.66
CA GLN A 151 61.15 11.32 50.02
C GLN A 151 61.05 10.74 51.43
N LYS A 152 61.03 9.41 51.53
CA LYS A 152 61.34 8.70 52.78
C LYS A 152 62.84 8.42 52.78
N HIS A 153 63.54 9.13 53.66
CA HIS A 153 64.86 8.76 54.17
C HIS A 153 64.73 7.61 55.18
#